data_AF-A0A6B3W1G5-F1
#
_entry.id   AF-A0A6B3W1G5-F1
#
_cell.length_a   1.000
_cell.length_b   1.000
_cell.length_c   1.000
_cell.angle_alpha   90.00
_cell.angle_beta   90.00
_cell.angle_gamma   90.00
#
_symmetry.space_group_name_H-M   'P 1'
#
loop_
_entity.id
_entity.type
_entity.pdbx_description
1 polymer ?
#
loop_
_entity_poly.entity_id
_entity_poly.type
_entity_poly.pdbx_seq_one_letter_code
_entity_poly.pdbx_strand_id
1 'polypeptide(L)'
;MWSGPRNISTAMMRAFENRPDCTVSDEPLYGAWLKMSGEPHPMREQVIASMDTDWRSVVETLTGPTPDEARVWYQKHMTHHILPEMMETGWLSKLTHVFLIRDPRHVVASYLDKRDTVSPEDIGVPQQQAIYDFIVGRVGQQPPIIDSTEFLAEPEGHLRALCQRIGIEFRPEMMSWPSGPRETDGVWAPHWYQKVWESTGFGPPPNDLPEFEGRARAVAESCQPLYRQLYARRLRP
;
A
#
# COMPACT_ATOMS: atom_id res chain seq x y z
N MET A 1 -2.49 -0.17 -5.93
CA MET A 1 -1.87 -1.18 -5.05
C MET A 1 -2.38 -0.97 -3.63
N TRP A 2 -2.88 -2.03 -3.01
CA TRP A 2 -3.39 -2.06 -1.64
C TRP A 2 -2.30 -2.55 -0.69
N SER A 3 -2.04 -1.78 0.37
CA SER A 3 -1.04 -2.15 1.37
C SER A 3 -1.48 -1.75 2.77
N GLY A 4 -1.11 -2.52 3.78
CA GLY A 4 -1.08 -2.00 5.15
C GLY A 4 0.08 -1.00 5.34
N PRO A 5 0.13 -0.28 6.46
CA PRO A 5 1.28 0.56 6.77
C PRO A 5 2.53 -0.31 6.94
N ARG A 6 3.70 0.34 6.83
CA ARG A 6 5.01 -0.29 7.09
C ARG A 6 5.29 -1.51 6.19
N ASN A 7 4.87 -1.47 4.93
CA ASN A 7 4.95 -2.62 4.04
C ASN A 7 5.53 -2.25 2.66
N ILE A 8 6.66 -1.53 2.64
CA ILE A 8 7.41 -1.09 1.44
C ILE A 8 6.57 -0.42 0.32
N SER A 9 5.33 -0.03 0.58
CA SER A 9 4.41 0.49 -0.46
C SER A 9 4.93 1.77 -1.09
N THR A 10 5.60 2.65 -0.34
CA THR A 10 6.26 3.83 -0.91
C THR A 10 7.47 3.47 -1.78
N ALA A 11 8.24 2.44 -1.43
CA ALA A 11 9.34 1.96 -2.29
C ALA A 11 8.79 1.32 -3.57
N MET A 12 7.68 0.57 -3.49
CA MET A 12 6.95 0.11 -4.67
C MET A 12 6.45 1.28 -5.52
N MET A 13 5.93 2.34 -4.90
CA MET A 13 5.56 3.56 -5.62
C MET A 13 6.76 4.18 -6.35
N ARG A 14 7.95 4.26 -5.72
CA ARG A 14 9.18 4.74 -6.38
C ARG A 14 9.57 3.91 -7.59
N ALA A 15 9.46 2.58 -7.48
CA ALA A 15 9.71 1.69 -8.61
C ALA A 15 8.79 2.00 -9.80
N PHE A 16 7.50 2.24 -9.56
CA PHE A 16 6.56 2.60 -10.63
C PHE A 16 6.77 4.04 -11.13
N GLU A 17 7.02 5.00 -10.24
CA GLU A 17 7.29 6.41 -10.56
C GLU A 17 8.49 6.60 -11.48
N ASN A 18 9.51 5.73 -11.38
CA ASN A 18 10.66 5.78 -12.27
C ASN A 18 10.40 5.25 -13.69
N ARG A 19 9.25 4.64 -13.96
CA ARG A 19 8.96 4.21 -15.32
C ARG A 19 8.65 5.45 -16.16
N PRO A 20 9.18 5.54 -17.39
CA PRO A 20 8.91 6.69 -18.27
C PRO A 20 7.44 6.77 -18.74
N ASP A 21 6.66 5.70 -18.56
CA ASP A 21 5.27 5.58 -19.00
C ASP A 21 4.26 5.61 -17.84
N CYS A 22 4.68 6.02 -16.65
CA CYS A 22 3.90 5.92 -15.43
C CYS A 22 3.78 7.25 -14.68
N THR A 23 2.58 7.53 -14.17
CA THR A 23 2.33 8.56 -13.15
C THR A 23 1.85 7.89 -11.87
N VAL A 24 1.99 8.56 -10.72
CA VAL A 24 1.66 8.00 -9.41
C VAL A 24 0.76 8.91 -8.59
N SER A 25 -0.05 8.31 -7.71
CA SER A 25 -0.78 9.03 -6.66
C SER A 25 -0.50 8.40 -5.31
N ASP A 26 -0.11 9.24 -4.35
CA ASP A 26 0.22 8.82 -2.99
C ASP A 26 -0.98 8.96 -2.06
N GLU A 27 -1.52 7.83 -1.60
CA GLU A 27 -2.61 7.72 -0.61
C GLU A 27 -3.80 8.66 -0.85
N PRO A 28 -4.42 8.66 -2.05
CA PRO A 28 -5.41 9.67 -2.45
C PRO A 28 -6.67 9.70 -1.58
N LEU A 29 -6.99 8.60 -0.87
CA LEU A 29 -8.14 8.52 0.04
C LEU A 29 -7.84 8.98 1.48
N TYR A 30 -6.62 9.40 1.79
CA TYR A 30 -6.19 9.69 3.16
C TYR A 30 -6.96 10.85 3.79
N GLY A 31 -7.12 11.97 3.07
CA GLY A 31 -7.90 13.12 3.55
C GLY A 31 -9.37 12.79 3.81
N ALA A 32 -10.00 12.05 2.90
CA ALA A 32 -11.39 11.61 3.05
C ALA A 32 -11.56 10.64 4.23
N TRP A 33 -10.65 9.66 4.37
CA TRP A 33 -10.61 8.76 5.53
C TRP A 33 -10.52 9.53 6.84
N LEU A 34 -9.55 10.45 6.97
CA LEU A 34 -9.39 11.24 8.18
C LEU A 34 -10.68 11.98 8.51
N LYS A 35 -11.29 12.66 7.54
CA LYS A 35 -12.52 13.42 7.76
C LYS A 35 -13.68 12.54 8.23
N MET A 36 -13.83 11.35 7.64
CA MET A 36 -14.94 10.42 7.95
C MET A 36 -14.73 9.64 9.25
N SER A 37 -13.51 9.16 9.51
CA SER A 37 -13.22 8.34 10.69
C SER A 37 -13.10 9.16 11.97
N GLY A 38 -12.70 10.42 11.87
CA GLY A 38 -12.40 11.26 13.04
C GLY A 38 -11.12 10.87 13.78
N GLU A 39 -10.31 9.95 13.24
CA GLU A 39 -9.11 9.42 13.90
C GLU A 39 -8.10 10.52 14.28
N PRO A 40 -7.58 10.53 15.52
CA PRO A 40 -6.49 11.41 15.94
C PRO A 40 -5.17 10.91 15.34
N HIS A 41 -4.89 11.35 14.11
CA HIS A 41 -3.71 10.95 13.36
C HIS A 41 -2.65 12.08 13.29
N PRO A 42 -1.34 11.75 13.30
CA PRO A 42 -0.30 12.72 12.98
C PRO A 42 -0.60 13.52 11.72
N MET A 43 -0.39 14.83 11.80
CA MET A 43 -0.60 15.79 10.71
C MET A 43 -2.04 15.88 10.17
N ARG A 44 -3.04 15.36 10.91
CA ARG A 44 -4.45 15.31 10.49
C ARG A 44 -4.94 16.59 9.84
N GLU A 45 -4.81 17.73 10.52
CA GLU A 45 -5.33 19.01 10.03
C GLU A 45 -4.65 19.44 8.72
N GLN A 46 -3.35 19.21 8.61
CA GLN A 46 -2.56 19.54 7.43
C GLN A 46 -2.96 18.64 6.24
N VAL A 47 -3.16 17.35 6.47
CA VAL A 47 -3.60 16.39 5.44
C VAL A 47 -5.02 16.72 4.96
N ILE A 48 -5.94 17.00 5.88
CA ILE A 48 -7.33 17.41 5.53
C ILE A 48 -7.32 18.71 4.73
N ALA A 49 -6.48 19.67 5.10
CA ALA A 49 -6.40 20.96 4.40
C ALA A 49 -5.75 20.86 3.01
N SER A 50 -4.90 19.85 2.76
CA SER A 50 -4.17 19.70 1.50
C SER A 50 -4.84 18.78 0.49
N MET A 51 -5.97 18.14 0.81
CA MET A 51 -6.56 17.08 -0.01
C MET A 51 -8.05 17.31 -0.25
N ASP A 52 -8.56 16.71 -1.33
CA ASP A 52 -10.00 16.48 -1.44
C ASP A 52 -10.44 15.49 -0.35
N THR A 53 -11.51 15.85 0.34
CA THR A 53 -12.04 15.08 1.47
C THR A 53 -13.43 14.50 1.20
N ASP A 54 -13.94 14.65 -0.02
CA ASP A 54 -15.06 13.87 -0.51
C ASP A 54 -14.53 12.66 -1.27
N TRP A 55 -14.65 11.48 -0.65
CA TRP A 55 -14.16 10.25 -1.25
C TRP A 55 -14.82 9.95 -2.61
N ARG A 56 -16.04 10.42 -2.87
CA ARG A 56 -16.72 10.19 -4.16
C ARG A 56 -16.04 10.97 -5.29
N SER A 57 -15.74 12.24 -5.04
CA SER A 57 -14.95 13.09 -5.96
C SER A 57 -13.55 12.50 -6.18
N VAL A 58 -12.92 12.01 -5.11
CA VAL A 58 -11.62 11.32 -5.22
C VAL A 58 -11.70 10.09 -6.11
N VAL A 59 -12.65 9.15 -5.89
CA VAL A 59 -12.71 7.92 -6.72
C VAL A 59 -13.19 8.19 -8.14
N GLU A 60 -13.98 9.24 -8.38
CA GLU A 60 -14.31 9.71 -9.72
C GLU A 60 -13.03 10.13 -10.47
N THR A 61 -12.18 10.92 -9.81
CA THR A 61 -10.86 11.29 -10.34
C THR A 61 -9.98 10.07 -10.59
N LEU A 62 -9.85 9.17 -9.61
CA LEU A 62 -9.02 7.96 -9.69
C LEU A 62 -9.47 6.96 -10.77
N THR A 63 -10.69 7.09 -11.28
CA THR A 63 -11.23 6.24 -12.34
C THR A 63 -11.52 6.99 -13.63
N GLY A 64 -11.06 8.24 -13.73
CA GLY A 64 -11.09 9.07 -14.91
C GLY A 64 -9.88 8.86 -15.84
N PRO A 65 -9.60 9.82 -16.74
CA PRO A 65 -8.41 9.82 -17.57
C PRO A 65 -7.14 9.76 -16.73
N THR A 66 -6.11 9.08 -17.23
CA THR A 66 -4.81 9.06 -16.58
C THR A 66 -4.17 10.46 -16.62
N PRO A 67 -3.52 10.91 -15.53
CA PRO A 67 -2.76 12.15 -15.54
C PRO A 67 -1.65 12.11 -16.61
N ASP A 68 -1.40 13.26 -17.24
CA ASP A 68 -0.36 13.45 -18.26
C ASP A 68 -0.40 12.46 -19.44
N GLU A 69 -1.57 11.88 -19.72
CA GLU A 69 -1.77 10.82 -20.72
C GLU A 69 -0.86 9.60 -20.49
N ALA A 70 -0.40 9.40 -19.25
CA ALA A 70 0.47 8.29 -18.89
C ALA A 70 -0.22 6.94 -19.20
N ARG A 71 0.56 5.99 -19.70
CA ARG A 71 0.05 4.64 -20.00
C ARG A 71 -0.32 3.87 -18.74
N VAL A 72 0.42 4.09 -17.66
CA VAL A 72 0.22 3.46 -16.36
C VAL A 72 -0.06 4.54 -15.31
N TRP A 73 -1.09 4.33 -14.50
CA TRP A 73 -1.33 5.15 -13.32
C TRP A 73 -1.27 4.28 -12.06
N TYR A 74 -0.18 4.40 -11.31
CA TYR A 74 0.00 3.67 -10.08
C TYR A 74 -0.61 4.44 -8.89
N GLN A 75 -1.64 3.88 -8.28
CA GLN A 75 -2.28 4.45 -7.11
C GLN A 75 -1.85 3.69 -5.86
N LYS A 76 -1.12 4.33 -4.96
CA LYS A 76 -0.74 3.76 -3.66
C LYS A 76 -1.88 3.95 -2.67
N HIS A 77 -2.49 2.87 -2.20
CA HIS A 77 -3.58 2.91 -1.24
C HIS A 77 -3.20 2.21 0.06
N MET A 78 -3.56 2.82 1.19
CA MET A 78 -3.52 2.17 2.49
C MET A 78 -4.86 1.49 2.77
N THR A 79 -4.84 0.23 3.20
CA THR A 79 -6.06 -0.56 3.41
C THR A 79 -6.93 -0.03 4.55
N HIS A 80 -6.35 0.67 5.52
CA HIS A 80 -7.14 1.32 6.58
C HIS A 80 -7.77 2.65 6.13
N HIS A 81 -7.40 3.20 4.96
CA HIS A 81 -8.02 4.42 4.41
C HIS A 81 -9.36 4.16 3.69
N ILE A 82 -9.72 2.90 3.43
CA ILE A 82 -11.01 2.57 2.83
C ILE A 82 -11.98 2.11 3.91
N LEU A 83 -13.09 2.82 4.03
CA LEU A 83 -14.18 2.47 4.94
C LEU A 83 -15.19 1.54 4.23
N PRO A 84 -15.99 0.75 4.97
CA PRO A 84 -16.98 -0.15 4.36
C PRO A 84 -17.91 0.52 3.35
N GLU A 85 -18.35 1.76 3.62
CA GLU A 85 -19.20 2.55 2.73
C GLU A 85 -18.51 3.02 1.44
N MET A 86 -17.18 2.98 1.36
CA MET A 86 -16.43 3.30 0.15
C MET A 86 -16.23 2.08 -0.76
N MET A 87 -16.47 0.87 -0.26
CA MET A 87 -16.29 -0.38 -1.01
C MET A 87 -17.45 -0.61 -1.99
N GLU A 88 -17.40 0.09 -3.12
CA GLU A 88 -18.41 0.02 -4.16
C GLU A 88 -17.88 -0.61 -5.45
N THR A 89 -18.66 -1.52 -6.04
CA THR A 89 -18.29 -2.22 -7.27
C THR A 89 -18.05 -1.24 -8.42
N GLY A 90 -18.78 -0.12 -8.47
CA GLY A 90 -18.80 0.82 -9.59
C GLY A 90 -17.45 1.48 -9.91
N TRP A 91 -16.62 1.73 -8.90
CA TRP A 91 -15.28 2.30 -9.12
C TRP A 91 -14.19 1.22 -9.02
N LEU A 92 -14.32 0.26 -8.10
CA LEU A 92 -13.34 -0.82 -7.97
C LEU A 92 -13.24 -1.65 -9.25
N SER A 93 -14.34 -1.90 -9.97
CA SER A 93 -14.31 -2.65 -11.24
C SER A 93 -13.54 -1.98 -12.36
N LYS A 94 -13.22 -0.68 -12.25
CA LYS A 94 -12.49 0.09 -13.25
C LYS A 94 -10.97 0.03 -13.06
N LEU A 95 -10.50 -0.61 -11.99
CA LEU A 95 -9.09 -0.63 -11.62
C LEU A 95 -8.51 -2.04 -11.73
N THR A 96 -7.20 -2.12 -11.94
CA THR A 96 -6.43 -3.34 -11.74
C THR A 96 -5.88 -3.34 -10.32
N HIS A 97 -6.26 -4.34 -9.52
CA HIS A 97 -5.85 -4.42 -8.12
C HIS A 97 -4.60 -5.28 -7.94
N VAL A 98 -3.73 -4.86 -7.02
CA VAL A 98 -2.56 -5.60 -6.57
C VAL A 98 -2.46 -5.42 -5.07
N PHE A 99 -2.18 -6.50 -4.35
CA PHE A 99 -2.04 -6.50 -2.90
C PHE A 99 -0.58 -6.69 -2.51
N LEU A 100 -0.12 -5.88 -1.58
CA LEU A 100 1.20 -6.01 -0.96
C LEU A 100 0.98 -6.38 0.50
N ILE A 101 1.50 -7.52 0.94
CA ILE A 101 1.33 -8.07 2.30
C ILE A 101 2.67 -8.16 3.02
N ARG A 102 2.62 -8.22 4.34
CA ARG A 102 3.79 -8.40 5.20
C ARG A 102 3.38 -9.18 6.42
N ASP A 103 4.27 -10.00 6.93
CA ASP A 103 4.03 -10.71 8.19
C ASP A 103 3.63 -9.69 9.29
N PRO A 104 2.47 -9.89 9.96
CA PRO A 104 1.99 -8.98 10.99
C PRO A 104 3.01 -8.68 12.08
N ARG A 105 3.93 -9.61 12.37
CA ARG A 105 5.00 -9.40 13.35
C ARG A 105 5.95 -8.28 12.93
N HIS A 106 6.41 -8.28 11.68
CA HIS A 106 7.26 -7.20 11.20
C HIS A 106 6.54 -5.85 11.13
N VAL A 107 5.23 -5.86 10.84
CA VAL A 107 4.42 -4.64 10.81
C VAL A 107 4.28 -4.07 12.23
N VAL A 108 3.90 -4.89 13.21
CA VAL A 108 3.76 -4.50 14.62
C VAL A 108 5.07 -3.93 15.17
N ALA A 109 6.21 -4.58 14.94
CA ALA A 109 7.52 -4.05 15.36
C ALA A 109 7.76 -2.65 14.79
N SER A 110 7.59 -2.47 13.47
CA SER A 110 7.83 -1.17 12.84
C SER A 110 6.79 -0.11 13.22
N TYR A 111 5.58 -0.50 13.62
CA TYR A 111 4.52 0.42 14.02
C TYR A 111 4.79 0.98 15.42
N LEU A 112 5.21 0.11 16.35
CA LEU A 112 5.54 0.47 17.73
C LEU A 112 6.78 1.38 17.84
N ASP A 113 7.69 1.36 16.87
CA ASP A 113 8.80 2.33 16.77
C ASP A 113 8.30 3.79 16.60
N LYS A 114 7.05 3.98 16.18
CA LYS A 114 6.47 5.29 15.83
C LYS A 114 5.21 5.65 16.61
N ARG A 115 4.57 4.68 17.28
CA ARG A 115 3.30 4.85 18.00
C ARG A 115 3.27 4.02 19.28
N ASP A 116 2.65 4.56 20.33
CA ASP A 116 2.60 3.92 21.64
C ASP A 116 1.66 2.71 21.71
N THR A 117 0.66 2.65 20.82
CA THR A 117 -0.34 1.58 20.79
C THR A 117 -0.55 1.05 19.39
N VAL A 118 -0.99 -0.21 19.32
CA VAL A 118 -1.29 -0.90 18.07
C VAL A 118 -2.57 -1.72 18.21
N SER A 119 -3.37 -1.75 17.15
CA SER A 119 -4.53 -2.59 16.95
C SER A 119 -4.44 -3.34 15.61
N PRO A 120 -5.24 -4.39 15.39
CA PRO A 120 -5.36 -5.03 14.07
C PRO A 120 -5.75 -4.05 12.96
N GLU A 121 -6.64 -3.11 13.27
CA GLU A 121 -7.18 -2.11 12.36
C GLU A 121 -6.11 -1.08 11.97
N ASP A 122 -5.26 -0.68 12.92
CA ASP A 122 -4.10 0.19 12.68
C ASP A 122 -3.17 -0.40 11.62
N ILE A 123 -2.89 -1.70 11.70
CA ILE A 123 -1.98 -2.38 10.77
C ILE A 123 -2.68 -2.85 9.47
N GLY A 124 -4.00 -2.64 9.37
CA GLY A 124 -4.77 -2.77 8.15
C GLY A 124 -4.97 -4.19 7.61
N VAL A 125 -4.63 -5.24 8.38
CA VAL A 125 -4.73 -6.65 7.93
C VAL A 125 -6.19 -7.10 7.77
N PRO A 126 -7.11 -6.82 8.73
CA PRO A 126 -8.53 -7.12 8.55
C PRO A 126 -9.14 -6.45 7.31
N GLN A 127 -8.83 -5.17 7.11
CA GLN A 127 -9.27 -4.40 5.95
C GLN A 127 -8.70 -4.98 4.66
N GLN A 128 -7.42 -5.40 4.67
CA GLN A 128 -6.80 -6.02 3.50
C GLN A 128 -7.53 -7.28 3.04
N GLN A 129 -7.90 -8.15 3.99
CA GLN A 129 -8.71 -9.34 3.69
C GLN A 129 -10.11 -8.94 3.17
N ALA A 130 -10.78 -7.99 3.82
CA ALA A 130 -12.12 -7.55 3.42
C ALA A 130 -12.15 -6.96 2.00
N ILE A 131 -11.15 -6.13 1.64
CA ILE A 131 -11.02 -5.58 0.29
C ILE A 131 -10.75 -6.70 -0.72
N TYR A 132 -9.89 -7.67 -0.39
CA TYR A 132 -9.59 -8.81 -1.26
C TYR A 132 -10.85 -9.65 -1.53
N ASP A 133 -11.58 -10.02 -0.48
CA ASP A 133 -12.81 -10.81 -0.59
C ASP A 133 -13.89 -10.08 -1.38
N PHE A 134 -14.00 -8.75 -1.22
CA PHE A 134 -14.90 -7.94 -2.01
C PHE A 134 -14.50 -7.93 -3.49
N ILE A 135 -13.23 -7.73 -3.81
CA ILE A 135 -12.77 -7.72 -5.20
C ILE A 135 -12.99 -9.08 -5.86
N VAL A 136 -12.68 -10.18 -5.15
CA VAL A 136 -12.91 -11.53 -5.67
C VAL A 136 -14.40 -11.84 -5.81
N GLY A 137 -15.20 -11.57 -4.79
CA GLY A 137 -16.59 -12.00 -4.72
C GLY A 137 -17.60 -11.06 -5.37
N ARG A 138 -17.30 -9.77 -5.51
CA ARG A 138 -18.22 -8.75 -6.06
C ARG A 138 -17.71 -8.14 -7.37
N VAL A 139 -16.41 -7.86 -7.48
CA VAL A 139 -15.82 -7.33 -8.72
C VAL A 139 -15.49 -8.46 -9.70
N GLY A 140 -15.17 -9.65 -9.21
CA GLY A 140 -14.86 -10.82 -10.02
C GLY A 140 -13.42 -10.86 -10.54
N GLN A 141 -12.53 -10.01 -10.02
CA GLN A 141 -11.10 -10.03 -10.37
C GLN A 141 -10.31 -10.98 -9.45
N GLN A 142 -9.13 -11.42 -9.90
CA GLN A 142 -8.19 -12.24 -9.14
C GLN A 142 -6.85 -11.51 -8.97
N PRO A 143 -6.77 -10.55 -8.02
CA PRO A 143 -5.61 -9.68 -7.85
C PRO A 143 -4.36 -10.47 -7.46
N PRO A 144 -3.18 -10.21 -8.07
CA PRO A 144 -1.93 -10.72 -7.53
C PRO A 144 -1.66 -10.18 -6.12
N ILE A 145 -1.08 -11.03 -5.29
CA ILE A 145 -0.61 -10.71 -3.94
C ILE A 145 0.90 -10.85 -3.92
N ILE A 146 1.61 -9.86 -3.39
CA ILE A 146 3.06 -9.85 -3.22
C ILE A 146 3.37 -9.86 -1.74
N ASP A 147 4.16 -10.83 -1.28
CA ASP A 147 4.75 -10.76 0.05
C ASP A 147 6.00 -9.88 0.02
N SER A 148 6.08 -8.90 0.92
CA SER A 148 7.20 -7.95 0.93
C SER A 148 8.54 -8.59 1.33
N THR A 149 8.55 -9.62 2.17
CA THR A 149 9.80 -10.30 2.54
C THR A 149 10.35 -11.09 1.36
N GLU A 150 9.51 -11.88 0.69
CA GLU A 150 9.91 -12.59 -0.54
C GLU A 150 10.28 -11.62 -1.67
N PHE A 151 9.55 -10.51 -1.81
CA PHE A 151 9.86 -9.46 -2.77
C PHE A 151 11.26 -8.88 -2.53
N LEU A 152 11.61 -8.50 -1.31
CA LEU A 152 12.91 -7.91 -1.02
C LEU A 152 14.07 -8.90 -1.20
N ALA A 153 13.82 -10.20 -1.10
CA ALA A 153 14.81 -11.24 -1.40
C ALA A 153 15.11 -11.35 -2.91
N GLU A 154 14.12 -11.11 -3.78
CA GLU A 154 14.29 -11.15 -5.24
C GLU A 154 13.42 -10.09 -5.95
N PRO A 155 13.77 -8.79 -5.87
CA PRO A 155 12.88 -7.72 -6.33
C PRO A 155 12.62 -7.75 -7.85
N GLU A 156 13.65 -8.01 -8.66
CA GLU A 156 13.51 -8.02 -10.11
C GLU A 156 12.59 -9.15 -10.59
N GLY A 157 12.76 -10.37 -10.05
CA GLY A 157 11.91 -11.52 -10.37
C GLY A 157 10.44 -11.24 -10.07
N HIS A 158 10.16 -10.67 -8.88
CA HIS A 158 8.80 -10.29 -8.50
C HIS A 158 8.23 -9.15 -9.36
N LEU A 159 9.02 -8.13 -9.71
CA LEU A 159 8.56 -7.05 -10.59
C LEU A 159 8.25 -7.55 -12.00
N ARG A 160 9.07 -8.45 -12.56
CA ARG A 160 8.80 -9.07 -13.86
C ARG A 160 7.52 -9.89 -13.82
N ALA A 161 7.36 -10.75 -12.82
CA ALA A 161 6.15 -11.56 -12.64
C ALA A 161 4.90 -10.68 -12.42
N LEU A 162 5.01 -9.60 -11.63
CA LEU A 162 3.93 -8.65 -11.43
C LEU A 162 3.53 -7.98 -12.75
N CYS A 163 4.51 -7.41 -13.47
CA CYS A 163 4.28 -6.72 -14.73
C CYS A 163 3.58 -7.63 -15.74
N GLN A 164 4.07 -8.87 -15.89
CA GLN A 164 3.44 -9.89 -16.73
C GLN A 164 1.99 -10.16 -16.29
N ARG A 165 1.75 -10.34 -15.00
CA ARG A 165 0.42 -10.66 -14.45
C ARG A 165 -0.61 -9.55 -14.67
N ILE A 166 -0.19 -8.29 -14.66
CA ILE A 166 -1.07 -7.13 -14.88
C ILE A 166 -1.02 -6.59 -16.32
N GLY A 167 -0.30 -7.26 -17.22
CA GLY A 167 -0.29 -6.94 -18.66
C GLY A 167 0.51 -5.70 -19.05
N ILE A 168 1.55 -5.35 -18.29
CA ILE A 168 2.48 -4.26 -18.62
C ILE A 168 3.90 -4.78 -18.84
N GLU A 169 4.72 -4.00 -19.55
CA GLU A 169 6.13 -4.33 -19.77
C GLU A 169 6.96 -4.01 -18.53
N PHE A 170 7.85 -4.91 -18.10
CA PHE A 170 8.85 -4.60 -17.08
C PHE A 170 9.85 -3.56 -17.60
N ARG A 171 10.21 -2.59 -16.75
CA ARG A 171 11.16 -1.52 -17.05
C ARG A 171 12.34 -1.62 -16.06
N PRO A 172 13.61 -1.75 -16.50
CA PRO A 172 14.76 -1.79 -15.59
C PRO A 172 14.86 -0.60 -14.65
N GLU A 173 14.35 0.56 -15.05
CA GLU A 173 14.27 1.81 -14.26
C GLU A 173 13.49 1.64 -12.95
N MET A 174 12.63 0.61 -12.87
CA MET A 174 11.91 0.26 -11.64
C MET A 174 12.83 -0.20 -10.51
N MET A 175 14.08 -0.57 -10.80
CA MET A 175 15.02 -1.12 -9.82
C MET A 175 15.84 -0.05 -9.08
N SER A 176 15.95 1.16 -9.61
CA SER A 176 16.82 2.22 -9.07
C SER A 176 16.23 3.61 -9.26
N TRP A 177 16.15 4.40 -8.18
CA TRP A 177 15.65 5.78 -8.16
C TRP A 177 16.70 6.76 -7.63
N PRO A 178 16.60 8.07 -7.96
CA PRO A 178 17.36 9.09 -7.25
C PRO A 178 16.91 9.18 -5.78
N SER A 179 17.80 9.57 -4.88
CA SER A 179 17.42 9.88 -3.50
C SER A 179 16.61 11.18 -3.42
N GLY A 180 16.02 11.46 -2.26
CA GLY A 180 15.32 12.70 -1.92
C GLY A 180 13.80 12.66 -2.05
N PRO A 181 13.14 13.78 -1.72
CA PRO A 181 11.69 13.94 -1.85
C PRO A 181 11.22 13.94 -3.30
N ARG A 182 9.91 13.80 -3.48
CA ARG A 182 9.21 13.92 -4.76
C ARG A 182 8.08 14.92 -4.67
N GLU A 183 7.72 15.51 -5.81
CA GLU A 183 6.53 16.36 -5.92
C GLU A 183 5.24 15.57 -5.69
N THR A 184 5.27 14.26 -5.94
CA THR A 184 4.16 13.32 -5.73
C THR A 184 3.98 12.91 -4.27
N ASP A 185 4.91 13.28 -3.39
CA ASP A 185 4.84 12.97 -1.97
C ASP A 185 3.77 13.82 -1.28
N GLY A 186 2.90 13.18 -0.50
CA GLY A 186 1.93 13.90 0.30
C GLY A 186 2.58 14.74 1.41
N VAL A 187 1.83 15.69 1.97
CA VAL A 187 2.29 16.56 3.06
C VAL A 187 2.78 15.80 4.30
N TRP A 188 2.39 14.53 4.45
CA TRP A 188 2.83 13.64 5.52
C TRP A 188 4.22 13.02 5.31
N ALA A 189 4.78 13.11 4.11
CA ALA A 189 6.04 12.47 3.76
C ALA A 189 7.22 12.83 4.67
N PRO A 190 7.42 14.09 5.11
CA PRO A 190 8.49 14.41 6.08
C PRO A 190 8.42 13.58 7.37
N HIS A 191 7.23 13.11 7.77
CA HIS A 191 7.04 12.29 8.96
C HIS A 191 7.30 10.79 8.72
N TRP A 192 6.99 10.28 7.52
CA TRP A 192 6.97 8.84 7.24
C TRP A 192 8.07 8.35 6.29
N TYR A 193 8.62 9.21 5.42
CA TYR A 193 9.35 8.81 4.20
C TYR A 193 10.87 8.99 4.29
N GLN A 194 11.41 9.38 5.44
CA GLN A 194 12.86 9.55 5.61
C GLN A 194 13.68 8.38 5.03
N LYS A 195 13.31 7.13 5.35
CA LYS A 195 14.04 5.94 4.84
C LYS A 195 13.98 5.78 3.32
N VAL A 196 12.87 6.15 2.67
CA VAL A 196 12.76 6.04 1.20
C VAL A 196 13.42 7.23 0.51
N TRP A 197 13.45 8.40 1.13
CA TRP A 197 14.24 9.55 0.65
C TRP A 197 15.74 9.25 0.69
N GLU A 198 16.20 8.47 1.66
CA GLU A 198 17.61 8.08 1.75
C GLU A 198 17.96 6.91 0.80
N SER A 199 16.98 6.23 0.21
CA SER A 199 17.23 5.06 -0.64
C SER A 199 17.33 5.40 -2.12
N THR A 200 18.01 4.53 -2.87
CA THR A 200 18.12 4.58 -4.33
C THR A 200 17.64 3.29 -5.00
N GLY A 201 16.96 2.43 -4.24
CA GLY A 201 16.51 1.11 -4.65
C GLY A 201 15.89 0.36 -3.47
N PHE A 202 15.51 -0.90 -3.70
CA PHE A 202 14.99 -1.77 -2.64
C PHE A 202 16.11 -2.18 -1.67
N GLY A 203 15.81 -2.13 -0.37
CA GLY A 203 16.71 -2.61 0.68
C GLY A 203 16.67 -4.13 0.84
N PRO A 204 17.53 -4.70 1.70
CA PRO A 204 17.49 -6.13 2.00
C PRO A 204 16.17 -6.51 2.72
N PRO A 205 15.76 -7.79 2.65
CA PRO A 205 14.65 -8.29 3.44
C PRO A 205 14.90 -8.09 4.94
N PRO A 206 13.83 -7.99 5.76
CA PRO A 206 14.01 -7.93 7.20
C PRO A 206 14.73 -9.18 7.73
N ASN A 207 15.45 -9.01 8.84
CA ASN A 207 16.10 -10.10 9.58
C ASN A 207 15.04 -10.97 10.29
N ASP A 208 15.45 -11.65 11.37
CA ASP A 208 14.62 -12.55 12.16
C ASP A 208 13.25 -11.98 12.54
N LEU A 209 12.31 -12.91 12.69
CA LEU A 209 10.95 -12.60 13.11
C LEU A 209 10.98 -12.00 14.52
N PRO A 210 10.43 -10.79 14.73
CA PRO A 210 10.38 -10.19 16.05
C PRO A 210 9.55 -11.04 17.01
N GLU A 211 10.06 -11.19 18.23
CA GLU A 211 9.34 -11.76 19.35
C GLU A 211 8.69 -10.65 20.17
N PHE A 212 7.47 -10.91 20.65
CA PHE A 212 6.69 -9.94 21.40
C PHE A 212 6.06 -10.57 22.64
N GLU A 213 5.75 -9.71 23.60
CA GLU A 213 4.89 -10.02 24.75
C GLU A 213 3.65 -9.13 24.77
N GLY A 214 2.68 -9.48 25.62
CA GLY A 214 1.50 -8.66 25.89
C GLY A 214 0.67 -8.31 24.64
N ARG A 215 0.29 -7.02 24.55
CA ARG A 215 -0.63 -6.53 23.50
C ARG A 215 -0.06 -6.67 22.09
N ALA A 216 1.24 -6.43 21.90
CA ALA A 216 1.90 -6.52 20.61
C ALA A 216 1.82 -7.95 20.04
N ARG A 217 2.06 -8.96 20.90
CA ARG A 217 1.88 -10.37 20.56
C ARG A 217 0.44 -10.69 20.20
N ALA A 218 -0.52 -10.26 21.01
CA ALA A 218 -1.94 -10.51 20.79
C ALA A 218 -2.42 -9.96 19.44
N VAL A 219 -1.99 -8.74 19.08
CA VAL A 219 -2.32 -8.14 17.77
C VAL A 219 -1.73 -8.94 16.63
N ALA A 220 -0.43 -9.24 16.68
CA ALA A 220 0.24 -10.04 15.65
C ALA A 220 -0.45 -11.40 15.46
N GLU A 221 -0.70 -12.14 16.56
CA GLU A 221 -1.35 -13.45 16.53
C GLU A 221 -2.78 -13.38 16.00
N SER A 222 -3.56 -12.36 16.36
CA SER A 222 -4.93 -12.18 15.84
C SER A 222 -4.98 -11.94 14.33
N CYS A 223 -3.95 -11.32 13.76
CA CYS A 223 -3.85 -11.02 12.33
C CYS A 223 -3.25 -12.18 11.51
N GLN A 224 -2.55 -13.12 12.15
CA GLN A 224 -1.88 -14.23 11.46
C GLN A 224 -2.81 -15.12 10.63
N PRO A 225 -4.02 -15.50 11.07
CA PRO A 225 -4.94 -16.28 10.24
C PRO A 225 -5.30 -15.60 8.92
N LEU A 226 -5.53 -14.28 8.94
CA LEU A 226 -5.89 -13.50 7.74
C LEU A 226 -4.68 -13.35 6.82
N TYR A 227 -3.51 -13.00 7.39
CA TYR A 227 -2.27 -12.95 6.64
C TYR A 227 -1.95 -14.28 5.93
N ARG A 228 -2.06 -15.42 6.62
CA ARG A 228 -1.79 -16.74 6.04
C ARG A 228 -2.71 -17.07 4.87
N GLN A 229 -3.97 -16.62 4.90
CA GLN A 229 -4.91 -16.80 3.79
C GLN A 229 -4.43 -16.03 2.55
N LEU A 230 -4.04 -14.78 2.69
CA LEU A 230 -3.49 -13.98 1.58
C LEU A 230 -2.15 -14.55 1.10
N TYR A 231 -1.25 -14.89 2.04
CA TYR A 231 0.07 -15.46 1.74
C TYR A 231 0.01 -16.77 0.96
N ALA A 232 -1.00 -17.62 1.23
CA ALA A 232 -1.20 -18.86 0.48
C ALA A 232 -1.50 -18.61 -1.03
N ARG A 233 -1.96 -17.40 -1.37
CA ARG A 233 -2.34 -16.98 -2.73
C ARG A 233 -1.32 -16.06 -3.39
N ARG A 234 -0.18 -15.81 -2.74
CA ARG A 234 0.85 -14.90 -3.24
C ARG A 234 1.43 -15.36 -4.58
N LEU A 235 1.84 -14.38 -5.37
CA LEU A 235 2.61 -14.55 -6.58
C LEU A 235 3.95 -15.20 -6.24
N ARG A 236 4.34 -16.19 -7.04
CA ARG A 236 5.67 -16.78 -7.01
C ARG A 236 6.30 -16.51 -8.38
N PRO A 237 7.46 -15.82 -8.44
CA PRO A 237 8.17 -15.55 -9.68
C PRO A 237 8.49 -16.81 -10.49
#